data_AF-A0A2S2P521-F1
#
_entry.id   AF-A0A2S2P521-F1
#
_cell.length_a   1.000
_cell.length_b   1.000
_cell.length_c   1.000
_cell.angle_alpha   90.00
_cell.angle_beta   90.00
_cell.angle_gamma   90.00
#
_symmetry.space_group_name_H-M   'P 1'
#
loop_
_entity.id
_entity.type
_entity.pdbx_description
1 polymer ?
#
loop_
_entity_poly.entity_id
_entity_poly.type
_entity_poly.pdbx_seq_one_letter_code
_entity_poly.pdbx_strand_id
1 'polypeptide(L)'
;IDVIKSFSLDYMHLICLGVMKKLINLWLKGPLTNRIGSRNSTQLSISLLRMKQYIPVDFQRKPRGLDEFNRWKATELRMFLLYFGPVVLKDVINNRCYLNFLCLHVSMRLLLTPNISDRHLTFCRELLNYFIKMFSEIYGEQF
;
A
#
# COMPACT_ATOMS: atom_id res chain seq x y z
N ILE A 1 10.78 -8.69 31.12
CA ILE A 1 11.15 -8.46 29.70
C ILE A 1 9.97 -7.74 29.07
N ASP A 2 10.11 -6.45 28.74
CA ASP A 2 9.06 -5.69 28.07
C ASP A 2 9.03 -6.13 26.60
N VAL A 3 8.11 -7.06 26.32
CA VAL A 3 8.01 -7.77 25.04
C VAL A 3 7.81 -6.78 23.87
N ILE A 4 7.24 -5.61 24.15
CA ILE A 4 6.95 -4.55 23.18
C ILE A 4 8.24 -3.88 22.69
N LYS A 5 9.28 -3.79 23.54
CA LYS A 5 10.59 -3.23 23.18
C LYS A 5 11.56 -4.25 22.58
N SER A 6 11.27 -5.55 22.69
CA SER A 6 12.11 -6.62 22.16
C SER A 6 11.79 -7.03 20.72
N PHE A 7 10.65 -6.60 20.16
CA PHE A 7 10.37 -6.80 18.75
C PHE A 7 10.97 -5.66 17.92
N SER A 8 11.85 -6.00 16.99
CA SER A 8 12.20 -5.07 15.91
C SER A 8 10.91 -4.74 15.14
N LEU A 9 10.58 -3.44 15.06
CA LEU A 9 9.47 -2.96 14.23
C LEU A 9 9.80 -3.25 12.76
N ASP A 10 9.37 -4.42 12.29
CA ASP A 10 9.68 -4.90 10.95
C ASP A 10 8.72 -4.30 9.91
N TYR A 11 9.31 -3.61 8.94
CA TYR A 11 8.63 -3.05 7.76
C TYR A 11 7.68 -4.06 7.09
N MET A 12 8.07 -5.33 7.02
CA MET A 12 7.25 -6.37 6.41
C MET A 12 5.90 -6.53 7.13
N HIS A 13 5.93 -6.55 8.46
CA HIS A 13 4.75 -6.80 9.28
C HIS A 13 3.90 -5.54 9.44
N LEU A 14 4.54 -4.40 9.71
CA LEU A 14 3.81 -3.16 9.98
C LEU A 14 3.26 -2.52 8.71
N ILE A 15 4.10 -2.37 7.68
CA ILE A 15 3.72 -1.63 6.49
C ILE A 15 3.06 -2.55 5.47
N CYS A 16 3.67 -3.69 5.14
CA CYS A 16 3.12 -4.55 4.08
C CYS A 16 1.88 -5.31 4.58
N LEU A 17 2.03 -6.12 5.63
CA LEU A 17 0.94 -6.93 6.17
C LEU A 17 -0.07 -6.14 7.01
N GLY A 18 0.35 -5.03 7.62
CA GLY A 18 -0.51 -4.11 8.35
C GLY A 18 -1.16 -3.08 7.43
N VAL A 19 -0.48 -1.96 7.17
CA VAL A 19 -1.07 -0.79 6.50
C VAL A 19 -1.53 -1.09 5.07
N MET A 20 -0.69 -1.67 4.22
CA MET A 20 -1.02 -1.89 2.81
C MET A 20 -2.17 -2.90 2.65
N LYS A 21 -2.11 -4.01 3.41
CA LYS A 21 -3.21 -5.00 3.41
C LYS A 21 -4.52 -4.38 3.90
N LYS A 22 -4.47 -3.50 4.90
CA LYS A 22 -5.63 -2.77 5.43
C LYS A 22 -6.22 -1.84 4.38
N LEU A 23 -5.40 -1.03 3.71
CA LEU A 23 -5.85 -0.13 2.64
C LEU A 23 -6.59 -0.87 1.52
N ILE A 24 -6.02 -1.97 1.02
CA ILE A 24 -6.68 -2.77 -0.02
C ILE A 24 -8.00 -3.36 0.50
N ASN A 25 -8.04 -3.87 1.73
CA ASN A 25 -9.30 -4.33 2.33
C ASN A 25 -10.36 -3.23 2.43
N LEU A 26 -9.98 -2.01 2.79
CA LEU A 26 -10.90 -0.87 2.85
C LEU A 26 -11.46 -0.54 1.47
N TRP A 27 -10.64 -0.58 0.42
CA TRP A 27 -11.10 -0.34 -0.94
C TRP A 27 -11.98 -1.47 -1.49
N LEU A 28 -11.79 -2.72 -1.07
CA LEU A 28 -12.58 -3.87 -1.55
C LEU A 28 -13.84 -4.14 -0.73
N LYS A 29 -13.78 -3.94 0.60
CA LYS A 29 -14.79 -4.41 1.56
C LYS A 29 -15.21 -3.34 2.57
N GLY A 30 -14.55 -2.18 2.59
CA GLY A 30 -14.84 -1.10 3.54
C GLY A 30 -16.14 -0.35 3.26
N PRO A 31 -16.31 0.83 3.89
CA PRO A 31 -17.48 1.67 3.71
C PRO A 31 -17.73 2.04 2.23
N LEU A 32 -19.01 2.15 1.85
CA LEU A 32 -19.43 2.47 0.47
C LEU A 32 -18.80 3.76 -0.08
N THR A 33 -18.47 4.71 0.79
CA THR A 33 -17.83 5.98 0.43
C THR A 33 -16.45 5.81 -0.22
N ASN A 34 -15.70 4.78 0.19
CA ASN A 34 -14.33 4.53 -0.26
C ASN A 34 -14.18 3.22 -1.04
N ARG A 35 -15.21 2.38 -1.03
CA ARG A 35 -15.20 1.06 -1.66
C ARG A 35 -15.35 1.19 -3.18
N ILE A 36 -14.52 0.46 -3.92
CA ILE A 36 -14.64 0.40 -5.38
C ILE A 36 -15.77 -0.55 -5.79
N GLY A 37 -16.45 -0.19 -6.89
CA GLY A 37 -17.48 -1.03 -7.48
C GLY A 37 -16.90 -2.29 -8.17
N SER A 38 -17.77 -3.24 -8.49
CA SER A 38 -17.40 -4.50 -9.16
C SER A 38 -16.62 -4.28 -10.46
N ARG A 39 -17.05 -3.33 -11.30
CA ARG A 39 -16.35 -2.94 -12.53
C ARG A 39 -14.90 -2.53 -12.29
N ASN A 40 -14.68 -1.62 -11.32
CA ASN A 40 -13.35 -1.11 -10.99
C ASN A 40 -12.48 -2.21 -10.34
N SER A 41 -13.07 -3.07 -9.52
CA SER A 41 -12.38 -4.24 -8.96
C SER A 41 -11.92 -5.21 -10.07
N THR A 42 -12.79 -5.51 -11.03
CA THR A 42 -12.43 -6.34 -12.19
C THR A 42 -11.32 -5.69 -13.01
N GLN A 43 -11.43 -4.39 -13.29
CA GLN A 43 -10.40 -3.64 -14.01
C GLN A 43 -9.05 -3.66 -13.27
N LEU A 44 -9.05 -3.46 -11.95
CA LEU A 44 -7.86 -3.55 -11.11
C LEU A 44 -7.23 -4.94 -11.19
N SER A 45 -8.02 -6.01 -11.11
CA SER A 45 -7.54 -7.37 -11.25
C SER A 45 -6.90 -7.61 -12.63
N ILE A 46 -7.54 -7.16 -13.71
CA ILE A 46 -6.99 -7.25 -15.07
C ILE A 46 -5.66 -6.48 -15.18
N SER A 47 -5.60 -5.26 -14.66
CA SER A 47 -4.37 -4.45 -14.66
C SER A 47 -3.24 -5.14 -13.90
N LEU A 48 -3.53 -5.71 -12.72
CA LEU A 48 -2.55 -6.50 -11.95
C LEU A 48 -2.02 -7.71 -12.72
N LEU A 49 -2.91 -8.45 -13.39
CA LEU A 49 -2.52 -9.59 -14.22
C LEU A 49 -1.68 -9.16 -15.43
N ARG A 50 -1.97 -8.01 -16.04
CA ARG A 50 -1.14 -7.43 -17.11
C ARG A 50 0.24 -7.02 -16.61
N MET A 51 0.39 -6.65 -15.33
CA MET A 51 1.71 -6.33 -14.77
C MET A 51 2.65 -7.54 -14.71
N LYS A 52 2.14 -8.78 -14.71
CA LYS A 52 2.95 -10.01 -14.64
C LYS A 52 4.06 -10.07 -15.68
N GLN A 53 3.84 -9.52 -16.88
CA GLN A 53 4.81 -9.55 -17.99
C GLN A 53 6.00 -8.60 -17.77
N TYR A 54 5.84 -7.59 -16.90
CA TYR A 54 6.88 -6.59 -16.60
C TYR A 54 7.68 -6.93 -15.34
N ILE A 55 7.49 -8.13 -14.77
CA ILE A 55 8.17 -8.56 -13.54
C ILE A 55 9.41 -9.36 -13.91
N PRO A 56 10.62 -8.88 -13.57
CA PRO A 56 11.86 -9.61 -13.78
C PRO A 56 11.88 -10.95 -13.05
N VAL A 57 12.71 -11.87 -13.55
CA VAL A 57 12.90 -13.21 -12.95
C VAL A 57 13.43 -13.15 -11.52
N ASP A 58 14.15 -12.07 -11.16
CA ASP A 58 14.71 -11.86 -9.82
C ASP A 58 13.63 -11.68 -8.74
N PHE A 59 12.40 -11.36 -9.12
CA PHE A 59 11.29 -11.29 -8.19
C PHE A 59 10.70 -12.67 -7.96
N GLN A 60 10.76 -13.14 -6.71
CA GLN A 60 10.31 -14.47 -6.30
C GLN A 60 8.82 -14.77 -6.61
N ARG A 61 7.97 -13.74 -6.75
CA ARG A 61 6.53 -13.89 -7.02
C ARG A 61 6.07 -12.91 -8.08
N LYS A 62 5.10 -13.35 -8.90
CA LYS A 62 4.38 -12.50 -9.84
C LYS A 62 3.09 -11.96 -9.20
N PRO A 63 2.62 -10.76 -9.55
CA PRO A 63 1.32 -10.23 -9.13
C PRO A 63 0.20 -11.22 -9.42
N ARG A 64 -0.76 -11.33 -8.51
CA ARG A 64 -1.96 -12.16 -8.68
C ARG A 64 -3.19 -11.28 -8.81
N GLY A 65 -4.31 -11.87 -9.22
CA GLY A 65 -5.59 -11.16 -9.24
C GLY A 65 -6.11 -10.89 -7.83
N LEU A 66 -7.17 -10.08 -7.75
CA LEU A 66 -7.81 -9.74 -6.47
C LEU A 66 -8.63 -10.90 -5.87
N ASP A 67 -8.98 -11.90 -6.67
CA ASP A 67 -9.58 -13.16 -6.25
C ASP A 67 -8.73 -13.90 -5.21
N GLU A 68 -7.40 -13.80 -5.33
CA GLU A 68 -6.45 -14.38 -4.40
C GLU A 68 -5.98 -13.42 -3.30
N PHE A 69 -6.53 -12.20 -3.20
CA PHE A 69 -6.01 -11.14 -2.33
C PHE A 69 -5.80 -11.59 -0.87
N ASN A 70 -6.72 -12.37 -0.31
CA ASN A 70 -6.59 -12.87 1.07
C ASN A 70 -5.33 -13.73 1.29
N ARG A 71 -4.81 -14.35 0.21
CA ARG A 71 -3.61 -15.20 0.19
C ARG A 71 -2.35 -14.47 -0.25
N TRP A 72 -2.42 -13.17 -0.54
CA TRP A 72 -1.26 -12.38 -0.87
C TRP A 72 -0.28 -12.34 0.29
N LYS A 73 0.99 -12.54 -0.02
CA LYS A 73 2.09 -12.52 0.94
C LYS A 73 2.68 -11.12 1.02
N ALA A 74 3.48 -10.87 2.06
CA ALA A 74 4.09 -9.57 2.29
C ALA A 74 4.93 -9.08 1.10
N THR A 75 5.61 -9.98 0.39
CA THR A 75 6.40 -9.62 -0.81
C THR A 75 5.54 -9.07 -1.94
N GLU A 76 4.31 -9.56 -2.11
CA GLU A 76 3.39 -9.06 -3.13
C GLU A 76 2.79 -7.72 -2.73
N LEU A 77 2.45 -7.55 -1.45
CA LEU A 77 2.00 -6.28 -0.90
C LEU A 77 3.09 -5.21 -0.98
N ARG A 78 4.35 -5.59 -0.74
CA ARG A 78 5.52 -4.74 -0.95
C ARG A 78 5.65 -4.32 -2.41
N MET A 79 5.52 -5.26 -3.35
CA MET A 79 5.60 -4.92 -4.77
C MET A 79 4.45 -4.00 -5.21
N PHE A 80 3.24 -4.24 -4.68
CA PHE A 80 2.09 -3.38 -4.89
C PHE A 80 2.41 -1.97 -4.40
N LEU A 81 2.85 -1.84 -3.15
CA LEU A 81 3.14 -0.55 -2.54
C LEU A 81 4.23 0.20 -3.29
N LEU A 82 5.34 -0.46 -3.67
CA LEU A 82 6.53 0.22 -4.17
C LEU A 82 6.57 0.39 -5.69
N TYR A 83 5.84 -0.40 -6.48
CA TYR A 83 6.00 -0.39 -7.94
C TYR A 83 4.69 -0.13 -8.66
N PHE A 84 3.78 -1.10 -8.67
CA PHE A 84 2.64 -1.05 -9.58
C PHE A 84 1.41 -0.35 -8.99
N GLY A 85 1.29 -0.24 -7.66
CA GLY A 85 0.18 0.43 -6.98
C GLY A 85 -0.15 1.82 -7.54
N PRO A 86 0.83 2.74 -7.70
CA PRO A 86 0.57 4.06 -8.28
C PRO A 86 -0.02 4.02 -9.69
N VAL A 87 0.31 3.00 -10.47
CA VAL A 87 -0.16 2.84 -11.85
C VAL A 87 -1.54 2.20 -11.87
N VAL A 88 -1.73 1.07 -11.17
CA VAL A 88 -2.96 0.29 -11.26
C VAL A 88 -4.14 0.90 -10.48
N LEU A 89 -3.86 1.75 -9.49
CA LEU A 89 -4.89 2.44 -8.71
C LEU A 89 -5.37 3.74 -9.33
N LYS A 90 -4.58 4.31 -10.26
CA LYS A 90 -4.94 5.56 -10.93
C LYS A 90 -6.27 5.38 -11.66
N ASP A 91 -7.19 6.31 -11.42
CA ASP A 91 -8.55 6.32 -11.97
C ASP A 91 -9.45 5.12 -11.57
N VAL A 92 -9.00 4.29 -10.61
CA VAL A 92 -9.75 3.13 -10.09
C VAL A 92 -10.36 3.41 -8.72
N ILE A 93 -9.58 4.00 -7.82
CA ILE A 93 -10.03 4.42 -6.47
C ILE A 93 -10.32 5.92 -6.46
N ASN A 94 -11.05 6.40 -5.44
CA ASN A 94 -11.33 7.83 -5.33
C ASN A 94 -10.04 8.65 -5.16
N ASN A 95 -10.07 9.90 -5.61
CA ASN A 95 -8.86 10.74 -5.66
C ASN A 95 -8.25 10.98 -4.26
N ARG A 96 -9.07 11.10 -3.21
CA ARG A 96 -8.58 11.29 -1.83
C ARG A 96 -7.81 10.06 -1.34
N CYS A 97 -8.35 8.86 -1.55
CA CYS A 97 -7.70 7.59 -1.27
C CYS A 97 -6.41 7.43 -2.08
N TYR A 98 -6.41 7.82 -3.35
CA TYR A 98 -5.23 7.75 -4.20
C TYR A 98 -4.10 8.65 -3.72
N LEU A 99 -4.40 9.93 -3.43
CA LEU A 99 -3.41 10.86 -2.89
C LEU A 99 -2.88 10.42 -1.53
N ASN A 100 -3.74 9.89 -0.66
CA ASN A 100 -3.32 9.32 0.62
C ASN A 100 -2.41 8.09 0.42
N PHE A 101 -2.75 7.18 -0.49
CA PHE A 101 -1.87 6.07 -0.86
C PHE A 101 -0.52 6.55 -1.41
N LEU A 102 -0.49 7.60 -2.24
CA LEU A 102 0.75 8.15 -2.78
C LEU A 102 1.67 8.70 -1.69
N CYS A 103 1.11 9.29 -0.62
CA CYS A 103 1.91 9.73 0.54
C CYS A 103 2.68 8.54 1.15
N LEU A 104 1.99 7.40 1.33
CA LEU A 104 2.62 6.17 1.84
C LEU A 104 3.63 5.60 0.82
N HIS A 105 3.28 5.53 -0.46
CA HIS A 105 4.16 5.05 -1.52
C HIS A 105 5.49 5.82 -1.55
N VAL A 106 5.42 7.15 -1.63
CA VAL A 106 6.61 8.02 -1.69
C VAL A 106 7.44 7.90 -0.43
N SER A 107 6.80 7.94 0.74
CA SER A 107 7.49 7.78 2.03
C SER A 107 8.28 6.47 2.07
N MET A 108 7.66 5.36 1.70
CA MET A 108 8.31 4.06 1.73
C MET A 108 9.39 3.90 0.66
N ARG A 109 9.21 4.50 -0.53
CA ARG A 109 10.25 4.51 -1.56
C ARG A 109 11.50 5.24 -1.10
N LEU A 110 11.33 6.39 -0.46
CA LEU A 110 12.45 7.16 0.09
C LEU A 110 13.10 6.41 1.26
N LEU A 111 12.33 5.96 2.25
CA LEU A 111 12.86 5.29 3.45
C LEU A 111 13.61 3.98 3.14
N LEU A 112 13.28 3.31 2.04
CA LEU A 112 13.95 2.09 1.60
C LEU A 112 15.13 2.34 0.64
N THR A 113 15.42 3.60 0.34
CA THR A 113 16.58 3.97 -0.48
C THR A 113 17.82 4.01 0.42
N PRO A 114 18.94 3.37 0.03
CA PRO A 114 20.18 3.44 0.80
C PRO A 114 20.69 4.89 0.90
N ASN A 115 21.32 5.23 2.02
CA ASN A 115 21.95 6.54 2.25
C ASN A 115 20.98 7.74 2.13
N ILE A 116 19.76 7.59 2.67
CA ILE A 116 18.79 8.69 2.73
C ILE A 116 19.34 9.88 3.52
N SER A 117 19.23 11.08 2.97
CA SER A 117 19.62 12.33 3.65
C SER A 117 18.65 12.70 4.78
N ASP A 118 19.13 13.42 5.80
CA ASP A 118 18.30 13.92 6.90
C ASP A 118 17.13 14.78 6.43
N ARG A 119 17.31 15.56 5.36
CA ARG A 119 16.23 16.35 4.76
C ARG A 119 15.09 15.45 4.24
N HIS A 120 15.44 14.35 3.57
CA HIS A 120 14.46 13.38 3.10
C HIS A 120 13.82 12.61 4.27
N LEU A 121 14.55 12.34 5.35
CA LEU A 121 13.98 11.73 6.56
C LEU A 121 12.93 12.64 7.21
N THR A 122 13.22 13.94 7.34
CA THR A 122 12.26 14.93 7.85
C THR A 122 11.04 15.00 6.94
N PHE A 123 11.26 15.06 5.62
CA PHE A 123 10.16 15.05 4.65
C PHE A 123 9.28 13.79 4.77
N CYS A 124 9.87 12.60 4.88
CA CYS A 124 9.13 11.36 5.08
C CYS A 124 8.31 11.38 6.38
N ARG A 125 8.88 11.93 7.46
CA ARG A 125 8.17 12.07 8.74
C ARG A 125 6.94 12.96 8.61
N GLU A 126 7.08 14.13 7.99
CA GLU A 126 5.97 15.04 7.73
C GLU A 126 4.91 14.39 6.82
N LEU A 127 5.34 13.71 5.76
CA LEU A 127 4.46 13.03 4.82
C LEU A 127 3.68 11.88 5.46
N LEU A 128 4.31 11.12 6.37
CA LEU A 128 3.65 10.06 7.13
C LEU A 128 2.68 10.60 8.18
N ASN A 129 3.01 11.70 8.85
CA ASN A 129 2.08 12.38 9.76
C ASN A 129 0.85 12.88 8.99
N TYR A 130 1.05 13.47 7.81
CA TYR A 130 -0.03 13.85 6.92
C TYR A 130 -0.84 12.64 6.45
N PHE A 131 -0.19 11.54 6.08
CA PHE A 131 -0.85 10.29 5.72
C PHE A 131 -1.82 9.82 6.83
N ILE A 132 -1.38 9.81 8.09
CA ILE A 132 -2.19 9.37 9.24
C ILE A 132 -3.38 10.30 9.45
N LYS A 133 -3.16 11.62 9.42
CA LYS A 133 -4.24 12.61 9.55
C LYS A 133 -5.29 12.44 8.45
N MET A 134 -4.85 12.33 7.19
CA MET A 134 -5.78 12.14 6.09
C MET A 134 -6.45 10.76 6.11
N PHE A 135 -5.77 9.75 6.65
CA PHE A 135 -6.33 8.41 6.79
C PHE A 135 -7.57 8.43 7.68
N SER A 136 -7.50 9.08 8.85
CA SER A 136 -8.65 9.17 9.76
C SER A 136 -9.82 9.95 9.13
N GLU A 137 -9.53 11.04 8.42
CA GLU A 137 -10.56 11.82 7.71
C GLU A 137 -11.23 11.05 6.56
N ILE A 138 -10.47 10.22 5.84
CA ILE A 138 -10.96 9.48 4.67
C ILE A 138 -11.71 8.23 5.10
N TYR A 139 -11.11 7.41 5.96
CA TYR A 139 -11.62 6.08 6.30
C TYR A 139 -12.45 6.07 7.59
N GLY A 140 -12.25 7.04 8.48
CA GLY A 140 -12.87 7.13 9.80
C GLY A 140 -11.87 6.80 10.92
N GLU A 141 -12.04 7.45 12.08
CA GLU A 141 -11.16 7.29 13.26
C GLU A 141 -11.18 5.87 13.85
N GLN A 142 -12.26 5.11 13.60
CA GLN A 142 -12.40 3.73 14.07
C GLN A 142 -11.48 2.74 13.35
N PHE A 143 -10.79 3.16 12.28
CA PHE A 143 -9.93 2.29 11.50
C PHE A 143 -8.47 2.42 11.89
#